data_AF-A0A4R9QJE3-F1
#
_entry.id   AF-A0A4R9QJE3-F1
#
_cell.length_a   1.000
_cell.length_b   1.000
_cell.length_c   1.000
_cell.angle_alpha   90.00
_cell.angle_beta   90.00
_cell.angle_gamma   90.00
#
_symmetry.space_group_name_H-M   'P 1'
#
loop_
_entity.id
_entity.type
_entity.pdbx_description
1 polymer ?
#
loop_
_entity_poly.entity_id
_entity_poly.type
_entity_poly.pdbx_seq_one_letter_code
_entity_poly.pdbx_strand_id
1 'polypeptide(L)'
;MRSGSIISDIELPAPVAIAVGAGFKREIASLTEMQNFLKEWPRASQRESCATALHACEAARAGEIDLDKARQAFLLFARKAGIEWTGADPVAVLREAKIRRNRARESPTRQRAQHPMDR
;
A
#
# COMPACT_ATOMS: atom_id res chain seq x y z
N MET A 1 34.84 14.29 -6.83
CA MET A 1 34.93 12.82 -6.66
C MET A 1 34.44 12.45 -5.28
N ARG A 2 33.23 11.89 -5.16
CA ARG A 2 32.79 11.11 -4.01
C ARG A 2 32.01 9.94 -4.57
N SER A 3 32.75 8.89 -4.97
CA SER A 3 32.19 7.57 -5.17
C SER A 3 31.78 7.06 -3.79
N GLY A 4 30.57 7.42 -3.36
CA GLY A 4 29.97 6.86 -2.16
C GLY A 4 29.56 5.44 -2.48
N SER A 5 30.20 4.49 -1.81
CA SER A 5 29.98 3.05 -1.94
C SER A 5 28.51 2.71 -2.16
N ILE A 6 28.25 1.86 -3.15
CA ILE A 6 26.97 1.19 -3.33
C ILE A 6 26.74 0.41 -2.03
N ILE A 7 25.99 1.00 -1.10
CA ILE A 7 25.49 0.30 0.08
C ILE A 7 24.60 -0.78 -0.53
N SER A 8 25.08 -2.03 -0.52
CA SER A 8 24.28 -3.16 -0.97
C SER A 8 22.95 -3.09 -0.23
N ASP A 9 21.87 -2.97 -0.99
CA ASP A 9 20.55 -2.77 -0.42
C ASP A 9 20.17 -4.01 0.39
N ILE A 10 19.74 -3.82 1.64
CA ILE A 10 19.34 -4.93 2.51
C ILE A 10 17.89 -5.26 2.17
N GLU A 11 17.69 -6.37 1.46
CA GLU A 11 16.37 -6.86 1.10
C GLU A 11 15.61 -7.38 2.33
N LEU A 12 14.32 -7.04 2.41
CA LEU A 12 13.42 -7.56 3.42
C LEU A 12 13.06 -9.01 3.10
N PRO A 13 12.94 -9.90 4.12
CA PRO A 13 12.49 -11.27 3.91
C PRO A 13 11.07 -11.34 3.33
N ALA A 14 10.26 -10.32 3.61
CA ALA A 14 8.93 -10.13 3.06
C ALA A 14 8.67 -8.64 2.82
N PRO A 15 8.28 -8.22 1.61
CA PRO A 15 7.95 -6.83 1.32
C PRO A 15 6.84 -6.29 2.23
N VAL A 16 6.84 -4.97 2.45
CA VAL A 16 5.75 -4.26 3.10
C VAL A 16 4.88 -3.59 2.05
N ALA A 17 3.60 -3.94 2.02
CA ALA A 17 2.63 -3.30 1.13
C ALA A 17 2.04 -2.05 1.79
N ILE A 18 2.09 -0.93 1.08
CA ILE A 18 1.48 0.35 1.47
C ILE A 18 0.53 0.85 0.38
N ALA A 19 -0.42 1.68 0.78
CA ALA A 19 -1.29 2.43 -0.10
C ALA A 19 -0.64 3.79 -0.42
N VAL A 20 -0.52 4.11 -1.72
CA VAL A 20 0.00 5.40 -2.19
C VAL A 20 -1.00 6.08 -3.13
N GLY A 21 -0.96 7.42 -3.17
CA GLY A 21 -1.82 8.22 -4.06
C GLY A 21 -3.30 7.92 -3.87
N ALA A 22 -3.98 7.50 -4.95
CA ALA A 22 -5.39 7.12 -4.95
C ALA A 22 -5.67 5.73 -4.31
N GLY A 23 -4.82 5.28 -3.39
CA GLY A 23 -4.92 3.98 -2.74
C GLY A 23 -4.40 2.83 -3.59
N PHE A 24 -3.37 3.04 -4.42
CA PHE A 24 -2.71 1.96 -5.16
C PHE A 24 -1.69 1.24 -4.29
N LYS A 25 -1.51 -0.06 -4.51
CA LYS A 25 -0.50 -0.86 -3.81
C LYS A 25 0.89 -0.44 -4.30
N ARG A 26 1.77 -0.13 -3.35
CA ARG A 26 3.23 -0.12 -3.55
C ARG A 26 3.86 -1.09 -2.57
N GLU A 27 4.80 -1.89 -3.06
CA GLU A 27 5.62 -2.74 -2.20
C GLU A 27 6.94 -2.04 -1.89
N ILE A 28 7.36 -2.14 -0.64
CA ILE A 28 8.67 -1.72 -0.15
C ILE A 28 9.42 -3.01 0.15
N ALA A 29 10.42 -3.32 -0.67
CA ALA A 29 11.14 -4.59 -0.63
C ALA A 29 12.48 -4.50 0.11
N SER A 30 12.94 -3.29 0.45
CA SER A 30 14.25 -3.10 1.06
C SER A 30 14.33 -1.99 2.09
N LEU A 31 15.41 -2.04 2.87
CA LEU A 31 15.70 -1.06 3.91
C LEU A 31 16.07 0.31 3.33
N THR A 32 16.62 0.38 2.11
CA THR A 32 16.84 1.66 1.41
C THR A 32 15.53 2.27 0.95
N GLU A 33 14.62 1.46 0.37
CA GLU A 33 13.30 1.94 -0.02
C GLU A 33 12.50 2.47 1.19
N MET A 34 12.54 1.76 2.34
CA MET A 34 11.93 2.22 3.58
C MET A 34 12.45 3.59 4.01
N GLN A 35 13.78 3.77 4.02
CA GLN A 35 14.40 5.04 4.43
C GLN A 35 14.08 6.17 3.47
N ASN A 36 14.11 5.92 2.16
CA ASN A 36 13.78 6.93 1.16
C ASN A 36 12.32 7.37 1.32
N PHE A 37 11.40 6.42 1.49
CA PHE A 37 9.99 6.71 1.75
C PHE A 37 9.80 7.59 2.99
N LEU A 38 10.44 7.23 4.10
CA LEU A 38 10.33 7.99 5.36
C LEU A 38 10.94 9.40 5.25
N LYS A 39 12.04 9.58 4.50
CA LYS A 39 12.68 10.88 4.28
C LYS A 39 11.84 11.82 3.42
N GLU A 40 11.13 11.29 2.44
CA GLU A 40 10.23 12.03 1.57
C GLU A 40 8.86 12.30 2.22
N TRP A 41 8.55 11.61 3.33
CA TRP A 41 7.27 11.75 4.01
C TRP A 41 7.05 13.16 4.59
N PRO A 42 5.87 13.79 4.37
CA PRO A 42 5.63 15.16 4.80
C PRO A 42 5.83 15.36 6.31
N ARG A 43 6.73 16.29 6.66
CA ARG A 43 7.13 16.61 8.05
C ARG A 43 6.00 17.09 8.97
N ALA A 44 4.85 17.44 8.40
CA ALA A 44 3.68 17.92 9.15
C ALA A 44 2.80 16.77 9.68
N SER A 45 2.84 15.59 9.07
CA SER A 45 1.80 14.58 9.29
C SER A 45 2.11 13.53 10.36
N GLN A 46 3.37 13.35 10.82
CA GLN A 46 3.73 12.33 11.83
C GLN A 46 5.22 12.32 12.22
N ARG A 47 5.68 13.35 12.94
CA ARG A 47 7.11 13.47 13.27
C ARG A 47 7.63 12.32 14.14
N GLU A 48 6.86 11.91 15.14
CA GLU A 48 7.31 10.92 16.11
C GLU A 48 7.37 9.51 15.51
N SER A 49 6.30 9.03 14.86
CA SER A 49 6.30 7.70 14.24
C SER A 49 7.29 7.58 13.08
N CYS A 50 7.48 8.64 12.29
CA CYS A 50 8.47 8.67 11.22
C CYS A 50 9.91 8.62 11.77
N ALA A 51 10.21 9.38 12.84
CA ALA A 51 11.52 9.33 13.49
C ALA A 51 11.83 7.95 14.06
N THR A 52 10.87 7.32 14.76
CA THR A 52 11.06 5.95 15.29
C THR A 52 11.34 4.94 14.18
N ALA A 53 10.61 5.00 13.07
CA ALA A 53 10.84 4.09 11.95
C ALA A 53 12.21 4.33 11.27
N LEU A 54 12.64 5.59 11.14
CA LEU A 54 13.97 5.93 10.63
C LEU A 54 15.08 5.38 11.53
N HIS A 55 14.97 5.59 12.84
CA HIS A 55 15.94 5.05 13.80
C HIS A 55 16.00 3.53 13.75
N ALA A 56 14.86 2.85 13.61
CA ALA A 56 14.83 1.40 13.48
C ALA A 56 15.55 0.93 12.19
N CYS A 57 15.36 1.61 11.06
CA CYS A 57 16.09 1.31 9.82
C CYS A 57 17.61 1.49 9.98
N GLU A 58 18.04 2.55 10.67
CA GLU A 58 19.45 2.81 10.92
C GLU A 58 20.07 1.76 11.84
N ALA A 59 19.40 1.41 12.95
CA ALA A 59 19.82 0.38 13.87
C ALA A 59 19.90 -1.01 13.18
N ALA A 60 18.93 -1.33 12.32
CA ALA A 60 18.96 -2.58 11.55
C ALA A 60 20.13 -2.63 10.56
N ARG A 61 20.46 -1.50 9.90
CA ARG A 61 21.64 -1.41 9.04
C ARG A 61 22.95 -1.54 9.82
N ALA A 62 22.98 -1.06 11.05
CA ALA A 62 24.11 -1.23 11.96
C ALA A 62 24.22 -2.65 12.56
N GLY A 63 23.21 -3.50 12.36
CA GLY A 63 23.13 -4.84 12.95
C GLY A 63 22.76 -4.83 14.44
N GLU A 64 22.27 -3.70 14.96
CA GLU A 64 21.86 -3.56 16.37
C GLU A 64 20.49 -4.17 16.64
N ILE A 65 19.61 -4.19 15.64
CA ILE A 65 18.30 -4.85 15.70
C ILE A 65 18.07 -5.73 14.47
N ASP A 66 17.18 -6.70 14.63
CA ASP A 66 16.75 -7.56 13.53
C ASP A 66 16.01 -6.75 12.46
N LEU A 67 16.18 -7.17 11.21
CA LEU A 67 15.50 -6.56 10.07
C LEU A 67 13.97 -6.64 10.19
N ASP A 68 13.45 -7.70 10.80
CA ASP A 68 12.01 -7.84 11.08
C ASP A 68 11.51 -6.77 12.07
N LYS A 69 12.31 -6.34 13.04
CA LYS A 69 11.94 -5.25 13.97
C LYS A 69 11.84 -3.92 13.24
N ALA A 70 12.77 -3.62 12.33
CA ALA A 70 12.68 -2.44 11.47
C ALA A 70 11.43 -2.49 10.57
N ARG A 71 11.14 -3.66 10.00
CA ARG A 71 9.92 -3.90 9.21
C ARG A 71 8.65 -3.64 10.02
N GLN A 72 8.57 -4.17 11.25
CA GLN A 72 7.44 -3.95 12.16
C GLN A 72 7.26 -2.47 12.52
N ALA A 73 8.36 -1.75 12.79
CA ALA A 73 8.31 -0.32 13.07
C ALA A 73 7.72 0.48 11.89
N PHE A 74 8.08 0.11 10.65
CA PHE A 74 7.53 0.73 9.45
C PHE A 74 6.05 0.39 9.23
N LEU A 75 5.61 -0.84 9.51
CA LEU A 75 4.18 -1.21 9.50
C LEU A 75 3.36 -0.39 10.50
N LEU A 76 3.88 -0.21 11.72
CA LEU A 76 3.24 0.64 12.73
C LEU A 76 3.13 2.09 12.27
N PHE A 77 4.18 2.61 11.62
CA PHE A 77 4.14 3.92 10.98
C PHE A 77 3.07 3.97 9.87
N ALA A 78 3.04 3.01 8.95
CA ALA A 78 2.07 2.96 7.86
C ALA A 78 0.62 2.94 8.38
N ARG A 79 0.36 2.17 9.44
CA ARG A 79 -0.94 2.13 10.13
C ARG A 79 -1.29 3.46 10.77
N LYS A 80 -0.37 4.08 11.52
CA LYS A 80 -0.57 5.43 12.10
C LYS A 80 -0.79 6.50 11.04
N ALA A 81 -0.18 6.31 9.87
CA ALA A 81 -0.29 7.21 8.74
C ALA A 81 -1.52 6.99 7.86
N GLY A 82 -2.30 5.93 8.11
CA GLY A 82 -3.46 5.60 7.29
C GLY A 82 -3.09 5.20 5.86
N ILE A 83 -1.85 4.74 5.65
CA ILE A 83 -1.33 4.27 4.35
C ILE A 83 -1.05 2.77 4.36
N GLU A 84 -1.54 2.03 5.35
CA GLU A 84 -1.47 0.58 5.33
C GLU A 84 -2.28 0.03 4.15
N TRP A 85 -1.70 -0.91 3.40
CA TRP A 85 -2.40 -1.56 2.30
C TRP A 85 -3.55 -2.41 2.83
N THR A 86 -4.79 -2.14 2.37
CA THR A 86 -6.00 -2.80 2.86
C THR A 86 -6.37 -4.07 2.09
N GLY A 87 -5.60 -4.45 1.05
CA GLY A 87 -5.90 -5.59 0.19
C GLY A 87 -6.80 -5.26 -1.01
N ALA A 88 -7.36 -4.05 -1.09
CA ALA A 88 -8.32 -3.68 -2.12
C ALA A 88 -7.71 -2.78 -3.20
N ASP A 89 -7.55 -3.32 -4.42
CA ASP A 89 -7.20 -2.53 -5.60
C ASP A 89 -8.35 -1.61 -6.04
N PRO A 90 -8.14 -0.28 -6.11
CA PRO A 90 -9.21 0.66 -6.46
C PRO A 90 -9.82 0.39 -7.84
N VAL A 91 -9.03 -0.05 -8.82
CA VAL A 91 -9.50 -0.32 -10.19
C VAL A 91 -10.36 -1.58 -10.22
N ALA A 92 -9.97 -2.62 -9.50
CA ALA A 92 -10.78 -3.83 -9.33
C ALA A 92 -12.12 -3.52 -8.67
N VAL A 93 -12.12 -2.72 -7.59
CA VAL A 93 -13.35 -2.28 -6.91
C VAL A 93 -14.27 -1.50 -7.85
N LEU A 94 -13.73 -0.54 -8.61
CA LEU A 94 -14.50 0.26 -9.56
C LEU A 94 -15.05 -0.57 -10.73
N ARG A 95 -14.26 -1.53 -11.24
CA ARG A 95 -14.68 -2.46 -12.29
C ARG A 95 -15.86 -3.32 -11.82
N GLU A 96 -15.76 -3.88 -10.63
CA GLU A 96 -16.82 -4.69 -10.04
C GLU A 96 -18.09 -3.87 -9.81
N ALA A 97 -17.96 -2.64 -9.31
CA ALA A 97 -19.09 -1.72 -9.16
C ALA A 97 -19.75 -1.37 -10.52
N LYS A 98 -18.96 -1.23 -11.60
CA LYS A 98 -19.49 -1.02 -12.94
C LYS A 98 -20.24 -2.26 -13.46
N ILE A 99 -19.69 -3.45 -13.29
CA ILE A 99 -20.33 -4.72 -13.68
C ILE A 99 -21.68 -4.87 -12.96
N ARG A 100 -21.72 -4.64 -11.64
CA ARG A 100 -22.95 -4.67 -10.85
C ARG A 100 -24.00 -3.69 -11.37
N ARG A 101 -23.61 -2.45 -11.66
CA ARG A 101 -24.52 -1.44 -12.24
C ARG A 101 -25.07 -1.84 -13.60
N ASN A 102 -24.23 -2.40 -14.47
CA ASN A 102 -24.69 -2.86 -15.79
C ASN A 102 -25.69 -4.00 -15.67
N ARG A 103 -25.41 -5.01 -14.83
CA ARG A 103 -26.36 -6.11 -14.57
C ARG A 103 -27.71 -5.61 -14.05
N ALA A 104 -27.70 -4.69 -13.08
CA ALA A 104 -28.95 -4.11 -12.55
C ALA A 104 -29.76 -3.35 -13.62
N ARG A 105 -29.10 -2.75 -14.61
CA ARG A 105 -29.75 -2.06 -15.74
C ARG A 105 -30.34 -3.01 -16.78
N GLU A 106 -29.79 -4.21 -16.93
CA GLU A 106 -30.24 -5.22 -17.90
C GLU A 106 -31.43 -6.07 -17.39
N SER A 107 -31.56 -6.22 -16.07
CA SER A 107 -32.63 -6.99 -15.43
C SER A 107 -34.08 -6.55 -15.74
N PRO A 108 -34.43 -5.27 -15.92
CA PRO A 108 -35.84 -4.86 -16.13
C PRO A 108 -36.40 -5.25 -17.51
N THR A 109 -35.54 -5.45 -18.51
CA THR A 109 -35.99 -5.51 -19.91
C THR A 109 -36.43 -6.91 -20.36
N ARG A 110 -36.03 -7.99 -19.66
CA ARG A 110 -36.44 -9.37 -20.04
C ARG A 110 -37.83 -9.76 -19.54
N GLN A 111 -38.33 -9.17 -18.47
CA GLN A 111 -39.61 -9.58 -17.87
C GLN A 111 -40.84 -9.06 -18.63
N ARG A 112 -40.70 -8.00 -19.42
CA ARG A 112 -41.82 -7.39 -20.18
C ARG A 112 -42.05 -8.00 -21.57
N ALA A 113 -41.14 -8.85 -22.04
CA ALA A 113 -41.23 -9.52 -23.35
C ALA A 113 -41.87 -10.93 -23.28
N GLN A 114 -42.27 -11.40 -22.10
CA GLN A 114 -42.78 -12.77 -21.89
C GLN A 114 -44.28 -12.83 -21.54
N HIS A 115 -45.05 -11.75 -21.74
CA HIS A 115 -46.51 -11.82 -21.61
C HIS A 115 -47.15 -11.90 -23.00
N PRO A 116 -47.43 -13.12 -23.54
CA PRO A 116 -48.22 -13.24 -24.74
C PRO A 116 -49.66 -12.79 -24.43
N MET A 117 -50.21 -11.95 -25.30
CA MET A 117 -51.62 -11.57 -25.28
C MET A 117 -52.44 -12.82 -25.65
N ASP A 118 -52.97 -13.52 -24.65
CA ASP A 118 -54.01 -14.53 -24.86
C ASP A 118 -55.25 -13.85 -25.45
N ARG A 119 -55.74 -14.41 -26.56
CA ARG A 119 -56.87 -13.94 -27.36
C ARG A 119 -58.09 -14.81 -27.08
#